data_AF-A0A7W1N6U6-F1
#
_entry.id   AF-A0A7W1N6U6-F1
#
_cell.length_a   1.000
_cell.length_b   1.000
_cell.length_c   1.000
_cell.angle_alpha   90.00
_cell.angle_beta   90.00
_cell.angle_gamma   90.00
#
_symmetry.space_group_name_H-M   'P 1'
#
loop_
_entity.id
_entity.type
_entity.pdbx_description
1 polymer ?
#
loop_
_entity_poly.entity_id
_entity_poly.type
_entity_poly.pdbx_seq_one_letter_code
_entity_poly.pdbx_strand_id
1 'polypeptide(L)'
;MAASVLMRALALAVLAALLAGCNGGTVDRHALTNDSSTIDSMACEGALLAHDIAQGKTTVFFAREQAEELRIQSSNLANALARRKTLPSIEEKVRAKARESARLSAMLQRLHDHPSDRGVATSVEGHLTKLGGCA
;
A
#
# COMPACT_ATOMS: atom_id res chain seq x y z
N MET A 1 -40.19 -11.69 24.48
CA MET A 1 -38.74 -11.69 24.82
C MET A 1 -37.86 -12.39 23.78
N ALA A 2 -38.26 -13.53 23.19
CA ALA A 2 -37.46 -14.25 22.18
C ALA A 2 -37.14 -13.44 20.90
N ALA A 3 -38.09 -12.66 20.37
CA ALA A 3 -37.89 -11.86 19.16
C ALA A 3 -36.81 -10.78 19.30
N SER A 4 -36.67 -10.19 20.50
CA SER A 4 -35.67 -9.15 20.79
C SER A 4 -34.25 -9.73 20.92
N VAL A 5 -34.14 -10.97 21.40
CA VAL A 5 -32.87 -11.72 21.45
C VAL A 5 -32.44 -12.14 20.05
N LEU A 6 -33.38 -12.59 19.20
CA LEU A 6 -33.10 -12.96 17.81
C LEU A 6 -32.63 -11.76 16.97
N MET A 7 -33.28 -10.59 17.14
CA MET A 7 -32.90 -9.36 16.44
C MET A 7 -31.51 -8.86 16.86
N ARG A 8 -31.17 -8.96 18.16
CA ARG A 8 -29.84 -8.61 18.67
C ARG A 8 -28.76 -9.55 18.16
N ALA A 9 -29.04 -10.85 18.11
CA ALA A 9 -28.10 -11.84 17.54
C ALA A 9 -27.86 -11.60 16.05
N LEU A 10 -28.91 -11.28 15.28
CA LEU A 10 -28.79 -10.98 13.86
C LEU A 10 -28.00 -9.69 13.61
N ALA A 11 -28.24 -8.64 14.40
CA ALA A 11 -27.50 -7.39 14.32
C ALA A 11 -26.01 -7.58 14.65
N LEU A 12 -25.69 -8.40 15.67
CA LEU A 12 -24.31 -8.74 16.02
C LEU A 12 -23.63 -9.59 14.94
N ALA A 13 -24.35 -10.53 14.31
CA ALA A 13 -23.81 -11.34 13.22
C ALA A 13 -23.54 -10.51 11.95
N VAL A 14 -24.44 -9.58 11.61
CA VAL A 14 -24.24 -8.64 10.49
C VAL A 14 -23.08 -7.68 10.78
N LEU A 15 -22.99 -7.16 12.01
CA LEU A 15 -21.87 -6.31 12.42
C LEU A 15 -20.53 -7.06 12.38
N ALA A 16 -20.49 -8.33 12.80
CA ALA A 16 -19.31 -9.19 12.72
C ALA A 16 -18.91 -9.51 11.27
N ALA A 17 -19.90 -9.72 10.38
CA ALA A 17 -19.66 -9.96 8.96
C ALA A 17 -19.14 -8.69 8.25
N LEU A 18 -19.64 -7.51 8.61
CA LEU A 18 -19.15 -6.23 8.11
C LEU A 18 -17.71 -5.94 8.59
N LEU A 19 -17.38 -6.32 9.82
CA LEU A 19 -16.02 -6.18 10.36
C LEU A 19 -15.02 -7.19 9.76
N ALA A 20 -15.49 -8.34 9.27
CA ALA A 20 -14.66 -9.31 8.55
C ALA A 20 -14.28 -8.84 7.13
N GLY A 21 -14.93 -7.80 6.60
CA GLY A 21 -14.70 -7.23 5.26
C GLY A 21 -13.47 -6.32 5.14
N CYS A 22 -12.82 -5.93 6.24
CA CYS A 22 -11.60 -5.13 6.20
C CYS A 22 -10.40 -6.01 6.57
N ASN A 23 -9.73 -6.60 5.57
CA ASN A 23 -8.37 -7.12 5.67
C ASN A 23 -8.10 -8.41 6.49
N GLY A 24 -9.13 -9.14 6.95
CA GLY A 24 -8.97 -10.38 7.74
C GLY A 24 -8.97 -11.71 6.96
N GLY A 25 -9.17 -11.67 5.64
CA GLY A 25 -9.33 -12.87 4.80
C GLY A 25 -8.03 -13.58 4.42
N THR A 26 -8.15 -14.82 3.95
CA THR A 26 -7.03 -15.52 3.27
C THR A 26 -6.75 -14.83 1.94
N VAL A 27 -5.48 -14.53 1.65
CA VAL A 27 -5.09 -13.99 0.34
C VAL A 27 -5.25 -15.10 -0.69
N ASP A 28 -6.20 -14.90 -1.61
CA ASP A 28 -6.40 -15.69 -2.80
C ASP A 28 -5.79 -14.99 -4.04
N ARG A 29 -6.01 -15.56 -5.23
CA ARG A 29 -5.45 -15.03 -6.47
C ARG A 29 -6.03 -13.67 -6.84
N HIS A 30 -7.32 -13.44 -6.59
CA HIS A 30 -7.97 -12.18 -6.93
C HIS A 30 -7.50 -11.07 -6.00
N ALA A 31 -7.44 -11.35 -4.69
CA ALA A 31 -6.87 -10.44 -3.70
C ALA A 31 -5.41 -10.08 -4.05
N LEU A 32 -4.59 -11.05 -4.42
CA LEU A 32 -3.20 -10.80 -4.83
C LEU A 32 -3.09 -9.93 -6.08
N THR A 33 -3.96 -10.10 -7.08
CA THR A 33 -3.99 -9.23 -8.27
C THR A 33 -4.34 -7.79 -7.89
N ASN A 34 -5.33 -7.60 -7.00
CA ASN A 34 -5.71 -6.27 -6.53
C ASN A 34 -4.58 -5.63 -5.73
N ASP A 35 -3.98 -6.37 -4.78
CA ASP A 35 -2.83 -5.90 -3.99
C ASP A 35 -1.64 -5.53 -4.89
N SER A 36 -1.40 -6.28 -5.97
CA SER A 36 -0.38 -5.92 -6.97
C SER A 36 -0.70 -4.61 -7.67
N SER A 37 -1.93 -4.45 -8.16
CA SER A 37 -2.38 -3.20 -8.80
C SER A 37 -2.25 -2.00 -7.86
N THR A 38 -2.54 -2.19 -6.57
CA THR A 38 -2.35 -1.17 -5.54
C THR A 38 -0.87 -0.80 -5.38
N ILE A 39 0.05 -1.77 -5.34
CA ILE A 39 1.50 -1.49 -5.31
C ILE A 39 1.92 -0.69 -6.55
N ASP A 40 1.46 -1.10 -7.73
CA ASP A 40 1.83 -0.45 -8.99
C ASP A 40 1.33 1.01 -9.03
N SER A 41 0.08 1.25 -8.62
CA SER A 41 -0.51 2.59 -8.52
C SER A 41 0.23 3.49 -7.54
N MET A 42 0.54 3.00 -6.33
CA MET A 42 1.30 3.77 -5.34
C MET A 42 2.72 4.07 -5.82
N ALA A 43 3.36 3.12 -6.51
CA ALA A 43 4.67 3.36 -7.12
C ALA A 43 4.61 4.45 -8.18
N CYS A 44 3.59 4.47 -9.03
CA CYS A 44 3.42 5.50 -10.04
C CYS A 44 3.10 6.88 -9.45
N GLU A 45 2.27 6.94 -8.40
CA GLU A 45 2.04 8.20 -7.68
C GLU A 45 3.34 8.70 -7.01
N GLY A 46 4.10 7.80 -6.38
CA GLY A 46 5.41 8.13 -5.81
C GLY A 46 6.42 8.59 -6.87
N ALA A 47 6.37 8.03 -8.08
CA ALA A 47 7.21 8.47 -9.20
C ALA A 47 6.82 9.88 -9.66
N LEU A 48 5.52 10.19 -9.75
CA LEU A 48 5.05 11.55 -10.07
C LEU A 48 5.47 12.56 -8.99
N LEU A 49 5.36 12.19 -7.72
CA LEU A 49 5.85 13.03 -6.62
C LEU A 49 7.36 13.29 -6.74
N ALA A 50 8.14 12.24 -6.97
CA ALA A 50 9.58 12.33 -7.16
C ALA A 50 9.94 13.21 -8.36
N HIS A 51 9.21 13.09 -9.47
CA HIS A 51 9.36 13.95 -10.63
C HIS A 51 9.16 15.43 -10.28
N ASP A 52 8.07 15.76 -9.59
CA ASP A 52 7.77 17.14 -9.20
C ASP A 52 8.81 17.73 -8.23
N ILE A 53 9.35 16.92 -7.32
CA ILE A 53 10.47 17.33 -6.46
C ILE A 53 11.73 17.60 -7.29
N ALA A 54 12.08 16.68 -8.20
CA ALA A 54 13.26 16.81 -9.08
C ALA A 54 13.19 18.08 -9.96
N GLN A 55 11.98 18.41 -10.46
CA GLN A 55 11.73 19.60 -11.26
C GLN A 55 11.55 20.88 -10.42
N GLY A 56 11.49 20.79 -9.09
CA GLY A 56 11.21 21.93 -8.22
C GLY A 56 9.81 22.51 -8.41
N LYS A 57 8.84 21.68 -8.82
CA LYS A 57 7.44 22.06 -9.09
C LYS A 57 6.51 21.92 -7.88
N THR A 58 7.04 21.48 -6.74
CA THR A 58 6.29 21.32 -5.49
C THR A 58 6.98 22.02 -4.33
N THR A 59 6.28 22.11 -3.19
CA THR A 59 6.83 22.67 -1.95
C THR A 59 7.39 21.58 -1.06
N VAL A 60 8.37 21.93 -0.22
CA VAL A 60 9.00 21.00 0.73
C VAL A 60 7.97 20.34 1.65
N PHE A 61 6.98 21.11 2.13
CA PHE A 61 5.94 20.58 3.00
C PHE A 61 5.03 19.60 2.27
N PHE A 62 4.55 19.95 1.07
CA PHE A 62 3.73 19.03 0.27
C PHE A 62 4.48 17.74 -0.04
N ALA A 63 5.75 17.85 -0.46
CA ALA A 63 6.60 16.71 -0.76
C ALA A 63 6.72 15.76 0.43
N ARG A 64 6.98 16.30 1.62
CA ARG A 64 7.15 15.52 2.84
C ARG A 64 5.86 14.81 3.27
N GLU A 65 4.72 15.49 3.22
CA GLU A 65 3.44 14.92 3.63
C GLU A 65 2.95 13.86 2.63
N GLN A 66 3.05 14.10 1.32
CA GLN A 66 2.66 13.07 0.35
C GLN A 66 3.58 11.85 0.37
N ALA A 67 4.88 12.06 0.57
CA ALA A 67 5.81 10.95 0.72
C ALA A 67 5.45 10.11 1.97
N GLU A 68 5.06 10.75 3.08
CA GLU A 68 4.66 10.07 4.31
C GLU A 68 3.38 9.25 4.14
N GLU A 69 2.35 9.83 3.51
CA GLU A 69 1.07 9.16 3.29
C GLU A 69 1.27 7.89 2.46
N LEU A 70 1.93 8.00 1.30
CA LEU A 70 2.23 6.85 0.45
C LEU A 70 3.11 5.83 1.16
N ARG A 71 4.06 6.29 1.99
CA ARG A 71 4.95 5.41 2.76
C ARG A 71 4.17 4.58 3.78
N ILE A 72 3.25 5.21 4.51
CA ILE A 72 2.38 4.54 5.50
C ILE A 72 1.51 3.51 4.79
N GLN A 73 0.84 3.88 3.70
CA GLN A 73 0.01 2.96 2.92
C GLN A 73 0.81 1.75 2.44
N SER A 74 1.99 1.99 1.87
CA SER A 74 2.89 0.93 1.39
C SER A 74 3.40 0.05 2.54
N SER A 75 3.77 0.63 3.68
CA SER A 75 4.20 -0.13 4.86
C SER A 75 3.09 -1.03 5.40
N ASN A 76 1.87 -0.49 5.48
CA ASN A 76 0.71 -1.24 5.94
C ASN A 76 0.38 -2.42 5.02
N LEU A 77 0.44 -2.21 3.70
CA LEU A 77 0.22 -3.28 2.72
C LEU A 77 1.33 -4.33 2.81
N ALA A 78 2.60 -3.94 2.91
CA ALA A 78 3.71 -4.87 3.11
C ALA A 78 3.52 -5.74 4.34
N ASN A 79 3.17 -5.13 5.48
CA ASN A 79 2.90 -5.83 6.74
C ASN A 79 1.70 -6.78 6.62
N ALA A 80 0.65 -6.36 5.95
CA ALA A 80 -0.53 -7.18 5.72
C ALA A 80 -0.18 -8.41 4.86
N LEU A 81 0.50 -8.22 3.73
CA LEU A 81 0.92 -9.31 2.85
C LEU A 81 1.93 -10.24 3.51
N ALA A 82 2.76 -9.76 4.44
CA ALA A 82 3.71 -10.59 5.17
C ALA A 82 3.04 -11.51 6.20
N ARG A 83 1.89 -11.11 6.76
CA ARG A 83 1.25 -11.79 7.91
C ARG A 83 -0.02 -12.55 7.57
N ARG A 84 -0.78 -12.11 6.56
CA ARG A 84 -2.05 -12.75 6.19
C ARG A 84 -1.83 -14.21 5.80
N LYS A 85 -2.81 -15.04 6.17
CA LYS A 85 -2.90 -16.42 5.68
C LYS A 85 -3.04 -16.39 4.16
N THR A 86 -2.39 -17.32 3.48
CA THR A 86 -2.34 -17.36 2.01
C THR A 86 -2.61 -18.78 1.53
N LEU A 87 -3.19 -18.92 0.34
CA LEU A 87 -3.26 -20.23 -0.32
C LEU A 87 -1.83 -20.76 -0.56
N PRO A 88 -1.50 -22.02 -0.20
CA PRO A 88 -0.13 -22.55 -0.34
C PRO A 88 0.44 -22.39 -1.76
N SER A 89 -0.41 -22.55 -2.79
CA SER A 89 0.00 -22.44 -4.20
C SER A 89 0.45 -21.05 -4.66
N ILE A 90 0.22 -19.99 -3.87
CA ILE A 90 0.60 -18.61 -4.21
C ILE A 90 1.41 -17.91 -3.11
N GLU A 91 1.78 -18.62 -2.04
CA GLU A 91 2.45 -18.01 -0.89
C GLU A 91 3.73 -17.28 -1.28
N GLU A 92 4.57 -17.89 -2.11
CA GLU A 92 5.81 -17.26 -2.58
C GLU A 92 5.54 -15.93 -3.29
N LYS A 93 4.51 -15.87 -4.14
CA LYS A 93 4.12 -14.65 -4.86
C LYS A 93 3.61 -13.57 -3.91
N VAL A 94 2.86 -13.96 -2.88
CA VAL A 94 2.42 -13.02 -1.82
C VAL A 94 3.62 -12.47 -1.06
N ARG A 95 4.59 -13.31 -0.69
CA ARG A 95 5.82 -12.84 -0.01
C ARG A 95 6.67 -11.96 -0.92
N ALA A 96 6.69 -12.21 -2.23
CA ALA A 96 7.34 -11.33 -3.20
C ALA A 96 6.69 -9.94 -3.21
N LYS A 97 5.35 -9.88 -3.28
CA LYS A 97 4.61 -8.61 -3.24
C LYS A 97 4.76 -7.87 -1.92
N ALA A 98 4.83 -8.59 -0.79
CA ALA A 98 5.17 -7.99 0.51
C ALA A 98 6.53 -7.30 0.48
N ARG A 99 7.55 -7.92 -0.12
CA ARG A 99 8.90 -7.34 -0.27
C ARG A 99 8.91 -6.15 -1.23
N GLU A 100 8.17 -6.20 -2.33
CA GLU A 100 8.03 -5.08 -3.27
C GLU A 100 7.40 -3.86 -2.59
N SER A 101 6.31 -4.09 -1.85
CA SER A 101 5.63 -3.03 -1.08
C SER A 101 6.53 -2.44 0.03
N ALA A 102 7.35 -3.27 0.68
CA ALA A 102 8.35 -2.79 1.64
C ALA A 102 9.44 -1.93 0.98
N ARG A 103 9.90 -2.30 -0.23
CA ARG A 103 10.87 -1.50 -1.01
C ARG A 103 10.28 -0.16 -1.44
N LEU A 104 9.02 -0.16 -1.87
CA LEU A 104 8.27 1.07 -2.18
C LEU A 104 8.23 2.00 -0.97
N SER A 105 7.83 1.48 0.20
CA SER A 105 7.83 2.25 1.46
C SER A 105 9.22 2.83 1.79
N ALA A 106 10.29 2.05 1.63
CA ALA A 106 11.64 2.54 1.87
C ALA A 106 12.07 3.66 0.90
N MET A 107 11.64 3.61 -0.37
CA MET A 107 11.93 4.66 -1.34
C MET A 107 11.14 5.95 -1.06
N LEU A 108 9.89 5.81 -0.61
CA LEU A 108 9.07 6.93 -0.18
C LEU A 108 9.60 7.58 1.10
N GLN A 109 10.13 6.78 2.04
CA GLN A 109 10.86 7.30 3.21
C GLN A 109 12.03 8.19 2.78
N ARG A 110 12.79 7.81 1.74
CA ARG A 110 13.89 8.65 1.24
C ARG A 110 13.40 10.01 0.72
N LEU A 111 12.23 10.06 0.05
CA LEU A 111 11.63 11.35 -0.34
C LEU A 111 11.17 12.15 0.88
N HIS A 112 10.60 11.49 1.89
CA HIS A 112 10.18 12.14 3.13
C HIS A 112 11.37 12.75 3.89
N ASP A 113 12.48 12.02 3.98
CA ASP A 113 13.71 12.44 4.68
C ASP A 113 14.46 13.53 3.90
N HIS A 114 14.32 13.54 2.58
CA HIS A 114 15.00 14.47 1.68
C HIS A 114 14.02 15.19 0.71
N PRO A 115 13.04 15.95 1.24
CA PRO A 115 11.88 16.43 0.47
C PRO A 115 12.18 17.54 -0.55
N SER A 116 13.42 18.03 -0.60
CA SER A 116 13.91 19.02 -1.57
C SER A 116 15.15 18.57 -2.34
N ASP A 117 15.66 17.36 -2.07
CA ASP A 117 16.86 16.85 -2.71
C ASP A 117 16.52 16.29 -4.10
N ARG A 118 16.93 17.03 -5.14
CA ARG A 118 16.67 16.67 -6.54
C ARG A 118 17.40 15.40 -6.96
N GLY A 119 18.59 15.13 -6.42
CA GLY A 119 19.35 13.93 -6.75
C GLY A 119 18.71 12.67 -6.18
N VAL A 120 18.24 12.75 -4.93
CA VAL A 120 17.41 11.69 -4.32
C VAL A 120 16.13 11.50 -5.11
N ALA A 121 15.45 12.59 -5.48
CA ALA A 121 14.21 12.55 -6.22
C ALA A 121 14.36 11.88 -7.60
N THR A 122 15.34 12.28 -8.42
CA THR A 122 15.59 11.62 -9.72
C THR A 122 15.95 10.13 -9.57
N SER A 123 16.73 9.78 -8.54
CA SER A 123 17.01 8.37 -8.25
C SER A 123 15.75 7.62 -7.87
N VAL A 124 14.90 8.17 -7.00
CA VAL A 124 13.66 7.51 -6.56
C VAL A 124 12.67 7.40 -7.72
N GLU A 125 12.48 8.45 -8.53
CA GLU A 125 11.63 8.46 -9.72
C GLU A 125 11.93 7.26 -10.63
N GLY A 126 13.18 7.09 -11.07
CA GLY A 126 13.54 6.00 -11.98
C GLY A 126 13.29 4.60 -11.41
N HIS A 127 13.47 4.42 -10.10
CA HIS A 127 13.16 3.15 -9.44
C HIS A 127 11.65 2.90 -9.34
N LEU A 128 10.87 3.92 -9.00
CA LEU A 128 9.43 3.81 -8.81
C LEU A 128 8.68 3.66 -10.14
N THR A 129 9.12 4.36 -11.20
CA THR A 129 8.63 4.16 -12.57
C THR A 129 8.81 2.71 -13.01
N LYS A 130 9.99 2.12 -12.74
CA LYS A 130 10.26 0.71 -13.06
C LYS A 130 9.41 -0.25 -12.22
N LEU A 131 9.21 0.05 -10.94
CA LEU A 131 8.41 -0.79 -10.04
C LEU A 131 6.93 -0.79 -10.45
N GLY A 132 6.36 0.38 -10.74
CA GLY A 132 4.95 0.53 -11.09
C GLY A 132 4.62 0.31 -12.58
N GLY A 133 5.63 0.18 -13.45
CA GLY A 133 5.42 -0.07 -14.87
C GLY A 133 4.78 1.12 -15.62
N CYS A 134 4.95 2.34 -15.11
CA CYS A 134 4.42 3.59 -15.68
C CYS A 134 5.48 4.41 -16.42
N ALA A 135 6.38 3.71 -17.11
CA ALA A 135 7.37 4.33 -18.00
C ALA A 135 6.72 4.78 -19.32
#